data_AF-A0A4Y2QNS7-F1
#
_entry.id   AF-A0A4Y2QNS7-F1
#
_cell.length_a   1.000
_cell.length_b   1.000
_cell.length_c   1.000
_cell.angle_alpha   90.00
_cell.angle_beta   90.00
_cell.angle_gamma   90.00
#
_symmetry.space_group_name_H-M   'P 1'
#
loop_
_entity.id
_entity.type
_entity.pdbx_description
1 polymer ?
#
loop_
_entity_poly.entity_id
_entity_poly.type
_entity_poly.pdbx_seq_one_letter_code
_entity_poly.pdbx_strand_id
1 'polypeptide(L)'
;MLVDTGENFTLLRTDLAQKLKEQFIYTAPNISLKTATGEKTEIRGTLDASIECGSRKFHHRIYVADITDPCILGLEFLQKFNFTVDLEKNEIRTGGEDVPLFTASVQHSKSCSVLAKKRTIIPTRSECLIQGIPEVPGQFRYAVTDFPSYVSQKGVLVAATLVDLEMEAIPVRVLNLNNKPKILD
;
A
#
# COMPACT_ATOMS: atom_id res chain seq x y z
N MET A 1 6.55 -13.32 -2.45
CA MET A 1 6.31 -13.48 -1.01
C MET A 1 6.31 -12.10 -0.43
N LEU A 2 5.30 -11.75 0.36
CA LEU A 2 5.16 -10.45 1.01
C LEU A 2 5.77 -10.54 2.42
N VAL A 3 6.50 -9.51 2.86
CA VAL A 3 6.93 -9.36 4.25
C VAL A 3 5.95 -8.40 4.91
N ASP A 4 5.19 -8.87 5.90
CA ASP A 4 4.12 -8.09 6.52
C ASP A 4 4.24 -8.14 8.05
N THR A 5 4.68 -7.03 8.65
CA THR A 5 4.74 -6.90 10.12
C THR A 5 3.39 -6.61 10.76
N GLY A 6 2.36 -6.28 9.95
CA GLY A 6 0.98 -6.09 10.39
C GLY A 6 0.20 -7.39 10.51
N GLU A 7 0.65 -8.46 9.85
CA GLU A 7 0.11 -9.80 9.99
C GLU A 7 0.91 -10.58 11.05
N ASN A 8 0.23 -11.20 12.01
CA ASN A 8 0.93 -11.95 13.06
C ASN A 8 1.41 -13.31 12.55
N PHE A 9 0.61 -13.97 11.72
CA PHE A 9 0.85 -15.35 11.28
C PHE A 9 1.52 -15.43 9.90
N THR A 10 2.32 -16.46 9.67
CA THR A 10 2.82 -16.73 8.32
C THR A 10 1.77 -17.49 7.51
N LEU A 11 1.36 -16.92 6.38
CA LEU A 11 0.24 -17.39 5.57
C LEU A 11 0.69 -17.90 4.21
N LEU A 12 0.04 -18.97 3.74
CA LEU A 12 0.15 -19.48 2.38
C LEU A 12 -1.23 -19.56 1.75
N ARG A 13 -1.32 -19.17 0.48
CA ARG A 13 -2.56 -19.25 -0.27
C ARG A 13 -2.98 -20.69 -0.53
N THR A 14 -4.28 -20.95 -0.45
CA THR A 14 -4.88 -22.29 -0.56
C THR A 14 -4.49 -23.06 -1.83
N ASP A 15 -4.45 -22.40 -2.98
CA ASP A 15 -4.09 -23.02 -4.26
C ASP A 15 -2.63 -23.49 -4.30
N LEU A 16 -1.73 -22.79 -3.60
CA LEU A 16 -0.32 -23.17 -3.46
C LEU A 16 -0.17 -24.32 -2.46
N ALA A 17 -0.87 -24.26 -1.33
CA ALA A 17 -0.88 -25.36 -0.37
C ALA A 17 -1.36 -26.67 -1.01
N GLN A 18 -2.40 -26.62 -1.85
CA GLN A 18 -2.92 -27.78 -2.58
C GLN A 18 -1.95 -28.37 -3.60
N LYS A 19 -0.95 -27.61 -4.06
CA LYS A 19 0.12 -28.14 -4.94
C LYS A 19 1.17 -28.90 -4.15
N LEU A 20 1.34 -28.58 -2.86
CA LEU A 20 2.32 -29.19 -1.94
C LEU A 20 1.77 -30.46 -1.25
N LYS A 21 0.86 -31.19 -1.93
CA LYS A 21 -0.08 -32.25 -1.48
C LYS A 21 0.33 -33.21 -0.35
N GLU A 22 1.60 -33.37 -0.04
CA GLU A 22 2.11 -34.34 0.94
C GLU A 22 2.28 -33.78 2.36
N GLN A 23 2.20 -32.45 2.56
CA GLN A 23 2.48 -31.82 3.86
C GLN A 23 1.29 -31.02 4.45
N PHE A 24 0.21 -30.87 3.69
CA PHE A 24 -0.94 -30.06 4.12
C PHE A 24 -1.85 -30.84 5.07
N ILE A 25 -1.93 -30.37 6.32
CA ILE A 25 -2.84 -30.92 7.32
C ILE A 25 -4.11 -30.08 7.27
N TYR A 26 -5.17 -30.65 6.66
CA TYR A 26 -6.51 -30.10 6.81
C TYR A 26 -6.93 -30.27 8.26
N THR A 27 -6.91 -29.17 8.99
CA THR A 27 -7.60 -29.05 10.28
C THR A 27 -8.83 -28.22 10.02
N ALA A 28 -9.96 -28.50 10.67
CA ALA A 28 -11.08 -27.57 10.74
C ALA A 28 -10.74 -26.57 11.86
N PRO A 29 -10.08 -25.44 11.58
CA PRO A 29 -9.59 -24.58 12.64
C PRO A 29 -10.77 -23.68 13.00
N ASN A 30 -11.16 -23.64 14.26
CA ASN A 30 -12.10 -22.64 14.77
C ASN A 30 -11.47 -21.23 14.83
N ILE A 31 -10.50 -20.95 13.95
CA ILE A 31 -9.67 -19.75 13.93
C ILE A 31 -9.98 -18.99 12.65
N SER A 32 -10.41 -17.75 12.81
CA SER A 32 -10.56 -16.80 11.72
C SER A 32 -9.57 -15.66 11.89
N LEU A 33 -8.97 -15.22 10.80
CA LEU A 33 -8.21 -13.99 10.73
C LEU A 33 -9.17 -12.84 10.46
N LYS A 34 -8.89 -11.69 11.05
CA LYS A 34 -9.58 -10.44 10.73
C LYS A 34 -8.61 -9.56 9.95
N THR A 35 -8.98 -9.21 8.74
CA THR A 35 -8.16 -8.36 7.87
C THR A 35 -8.21 -6.90 8.33
N ALA A 36 -7.33 -6.06 7.79
CA ALA A 36 -7.35 -4.61 8.01
C ALA A 36 -8.68 -3.95 7.55
N THR A 37 -9.39 -4.53 6.58
CA THR A 37 -10.73 -4.07 6.16
C THR A 37 -11.84 -4.48 7.14
N GLY A 38 -11.52 -5.35 8.10
CA GLY A 38 -12.45 -5.89 9.07
C GLY A 38 -13.20 -7.15 8.61
N GLU A 39 -12.94 -7.60 7.38
CA GLU A 39 -13.43 -8.87 6.86
C GLU A 39 -12.81 -10.05 7.62
N LYS A 40 -13.53 -11.17 7.65
CA LYS A 40 -13.06 -12.41 8.26
C LYS A 40 -12.69 -13.42 7.19
N THR A 41 -11.50 -13.98 7.31
CA THR A 41 -11.05 -15.10 6.48
C THR A 41 -10.74 -16.28 7.39
N GLU A 42 -11.32 -17.44 7.09
CA GLU A 42 -11.05 -18.65 7.85
C GLU A 42 -9.68 -19.25 7.48
N ILE A 43 -8.98 -19.77 8.48
CA ILE A 43 -7.85 -20.65 8.24
C ILE A 43 -8.40 -21.99 7.73
N ARG A 44 -7.87 -22.50 6.62
CA ARG A 44 -8.26 -23.79 6.03
C ARG A 44 -7.45 -24.98 6.55
N GLY A 45 -6.31 -24.71 7.16
CA GLY A 45 -5.43 -25.74 7.73
C GLY A 45 -4.03 -25.19 8.00
N THR A 46 -3.10 -26.11 8.22
CA THR A 46 -1.69 -25.78 8.48
C THR A 46 -0.78 -26.68 7.67
N LEU A 47 0.44 -26.21 7.45
CA LEU A 47 1.46 -26.85 6.65
C LEU A 47 2.80 -26.66 7.37
N ASP A 48 3.44 -27.75 7.81
CA ASP A 48 4.81 -27.67 8.31
C ASP A 48 5.75 -27.80 7.11
N ALA A 49 6.32 -26.67 6.67
CA ALA A 49 7.14 -26.58 5.48
C ALA A 49 8.39 -25.73 5.73
N SER A 50 9.29 -25.74 4.75
CA SER A 50 10.47 -24.89 4.79
C SER A 50 10.30 -23.70 3.86
N ILE A 51 10.55 -22.51 4.37
CA ILE A 51 10.61 -21.26 3.61
C ILE A 51 12.07 -20.95 3.33
N GLU A 52 12.39 -20.66 2.07
CA GLU A 52 13.72 -20.24 1.66
C GLU A 52 13.78 -18.72 1.53
N CYS A 53 14.77 -18.10 2.17
CA CYS A 53 15.08 -16.67 2.04
C CYS A 53 16.58 -16.53 1.80
N GLY A 54 16.96 -16.04 0.62
CA GLY A 54 18.37 -16.06 0.20
C GLY A 54 18.88 -17.49 0.11
N SER A 55 20.05 -17.75 0.68
CA SER A 55 20.66 -19.08 0.74
C SER A 55 20.16 -19.96 1.91
N ARG A 56 19.29 -19.42 2.77
CA ARG A 56 18.90 -20.04 4.04
C ARG A 56 17.49 -20.62 3.97
N LYS A 57 17.32 -21.76 4.65
CA LYS A 57 16.07 -22.51 4.72
C LYS A 57 15.56 -22.56 6.16
N PHE A 58 14.31 -22.16 6.36
CA PHE A 58 13.69 -21.99 7.68
C PHE A 58 12.48 -22.92 7.80
N HIS A 59 12.53 -23.87 8.73
CA HIS A 59 11.40 -24.77 8.98
C HIS A 59 10.36 -24.11 9.88
N HIS A 60 9.15 -23.90 9.38
CA HIS A 60 8.10 -23.18 10.09
C HIS A 60 6.71 -23.76 9.80
N ARG A 61 5.82 -23.59 10.78
CA ARG A 61 4.40 -23.90 10.59
C ARG A 61 3.74 -22.75 9.86
N ILE A 62 3.16 -23.04 8.71
CA ILE A 62 2.50 -22.07 7.86
C ILE A 62 0.99 -22.30 7.94
N TYR A 63 0.22 -21.23 8.13
CA TYR A 63 -1.22 -21.28 8.11
C TYR A 63 -1.73 -21.10 6.68
N VAL A 64 -2.76 -21.85 6.30
CA VAL A 64 -3.31 -21.80 4.93
C VAL A 64 -4.63 -21.05 4.96
N ALA A 65 -4.78 -20.04 4.10
CA ALA A 65 -5.98 -19.21 4.01
C ALA A 65 -6.20 -18.71 2.57
N ASP A 66 -7.42 -18.27 2.27
CA ASP A 66 -7.73 -17.57 1.02
C ASP A 66 -7.29 -16.12 1.10
N ILE A 67 -6.01 -15.90 0.83
CA ILE A 67 -5.39 -14.57 0.76
C ILE A 67 -5.08 -14.18 -0.68
N THR A 68 -4.88 -12.87 -0.93
CA THR A 68 -4.55 -12.37 -2.27
C THR A 68 -3.12 -12.73 -2.64
N ASP A 69 -2.17 -12.38 -1.76
CA ASP A 69 -0.77 -12.69 -1.94
C ASP A 69 -0.51 -14.20 -1.92
N PRO A 70 0.47 -14.69 -2.69
CA PRO A 70 0.79 -16.12 -2.71
C PRO A 70 1.26 -16.61 -1.33
N CYS A 71 2.06 -15.80 -0.64
CA CYS A 71 2.58 -16.11 0.69
C CYS A 71 2.95 -14.82 1.42
N ILE A 72 2.58 -14.73 2.69
CA ILE A 72 2.87 -13.61 3.60
C ILE A 72 3.73 -14.12 4.74
N LEU A 73 4.89 -13.49 4.95
CA LEU A 73 5.73 -13.69 6.14
C LEU A 73 5.23 -12.76 7.23
N GLY A 74 4.57 -13.36 8.22
CA GLY A 74 4.06 -12.64 9.38
C GLY A 74 5.13 -12.38 10.44
N LEU A 75 4.78 -11.54 11.39
CA LEU A 75 5.64 -11.10 12.49
C LEU A 75 6.22 -12.27 13.30
N GLU A 76 5.45 -13.34 13.54
CA GLU A 76 5.92 -14.51 14.29
C GLU A 76 7.16 -15.16 13.67
N PHE A 77 7.22 -15.23 12.33
CA PHE A 77 8.32 -15.87 11.61
C PHE A 77 9.55 -14.96 11.62
N LEU A 78 9.32 -13.67 11.37
CA LEU A 78 10.37 -12.65 11.40
C LEU A 78 11.06 -12.62 12.76
N GLN A 79 10.29 -12.61 13.85
CA GLN A 79 10.82 -12.64 15.21
C GLN A 79 11.53 -13.95 15.55
N LYS A 80 10.90 -15.09 15.24
CA LYS A 80 11.44 -16.43 15.54
C LYS A 80 12.81 -16.68 14.91
N PHE A 81 13.05 -16.14 13.71
CA PHE A 81 14.30 -16.32 12.98
C PHE A 81 15.17 -15.06 12.93
N ASN A 82 14.91 -14.11 13.82
CA ASN A 82 15.71 -12.89 14.02
C ASN A 82 15.93 -12.09 12.73
N PHE A 83 14.89 -11.95 11.92
CA PHE A 83 14.93 -11.08 10.75
C PHE A 83 14.98 -9.60 11.17
N THR A 84 15.81 -8.83 10.48
CA THR A 84 15.79 -7.37 10.53
C THR A 84 15.31 -6.84 9.19
N VAL A 85 14.29 -5.98 9.19
CA VAL A 85 13.84 -5.29 7.98
C VAL A 85 14.58 -3.96 7.90
N ASP A 86 15.40 -3.77 6.88
CA ASP A 86 16.17 -2.56 6.64
C ASP A 86 15.56 -1.80 5.45
N LEU A 87 14.71 -0.82 5.77
CA LEU A 87 13.97 -0.05 4.77
C LEU A 87 14.85 0.97 4.05
N GLU A 88 15.96 1.41 4.66
CA GLU A 88 16.89 2.35 4.05
C GLU A 88 17.62 1.67 2.88
N LYS A 89 18.06 0.44 3.10
CA LYS A 89 18.73 -0.38 2.08
C LYS A 89 17.77 -1.22 1.23
N ASN A 90 16.49 -1.25 1.59
CA ASN A 90 15.47 -2.07 0.94
C ASN A 90 15.85 -3.57 0.93
N GLU A 91 16.20 -4.10 2.10
CA GLU A 91 16.63 -5.50 2.30
C GLU A 91 16.06 -6.09 3.60
N ILE A 92 16.01 -7.42 3.69
CA ILE A 92 15.80 -8.16 4.93
C ILE A 92 17.07 -8.91 5.29
N ARG A 93 17.44 -8.90 6.57
CA ARG A 93 18.69 -9.48 7.06
C ARG A 93 18.43 -10.61 8.03
N THR A 94 19.10 -11.74 7.86
CA THR A 94 19.00 -12.88 8.78
C THR A 94 20.30 -13.69 8.76
N GLY A 95 20.81 -14.07 9.94
CA GLY A 95 21.99 -14.93 10.06
C GLY A 95 23.25 -14.41 9.35
N GLY A 96 23.40 -13.09 9.22
CA GLY A 96 24.53 -12.45 8.54
C GLY A 96 24.41 -12.39 7.01
N GLU A 97 23.27 -12.79 6.44
CA GLU A 97 22.95 -12.64 5.02
C GLU A 97 21.91 -11.52 4.83
N ASP A 98 22.14 -10.71 3.80
CA ASP A 98 21.24 -9.64 3.36
C ASP A 98 20.50 -10.11 2.10
N VAL A 99 19.17 -10.05 2.12
CA VAL A 99 18.29 -10.47 1.01
C VAL A 99 17.54 -9.23 0.51
N PRO A 100 17.74 -8.79 -0.74
CA PRO A 100 17.09 -7.59 -1.27
C PRO A 100 15.57 -7.78 -1.37
N LEU A 101 14.82 -6.75 -1.01
CA LEU A 101 13.37 -6.71 -1.19
C LEU A 101 13.04 -6.33 -2.63
N PHE A 102 12.25 -7.15 -3.31
CA PHE A 102 11.73 -6.83 -4.62
C PHE A 102 10.62 -5.78 -4.49
N THR A 103 10.92 -4.53 -4.83
CA THR A 103 9.87 -3.55 -5.11
C THR A 103 9.22 -3.94 -6.42
N ALA A 104 7.90 -4.16 -6.44
CA ALA A 104 7.16 -4.15 -7.70
C ALA A 104 7.59 -2.88 -8.44
N SER A 105 8.18 -3.03 -9.63
CA SER A 105 8.76 -1.91 -10.39
C SER A 105 7.74 -0.78 -10.37
N VAL A 106 8.07 0.29 -9.64
CA VAL A 106 7.24 1.49 -9.59
C VAL A 106 7.25 1.99 -11.02
N GLN A 107 6.20 1.66 -11.79
CA GLN A 107 5.93 2.35 -13.03
C GLN A 107 5.95 3.82 -12.64
N HIS A 108 6.90 4.57 -13.21
CA HIS A 108 7.12 6.00 -13.00
C HIS A 108 5.84 6.66 -12.50
N SER A 109 5.88 7.23 -11.28
CA SER A 109 4.74 7.81 -10.58
C SER A 109 3.79 8.43 -11.57
N LYS A 110 2.71 7.71 -11.90
CA LYS A 110 1.81 8.17 -12.93
C LYS A 110 0.99 9.28 -12.29
N SER A 111 1.34 10.53 -12.59
CA SER A 111 0.63 11.72 -12.14
C SER A 111 -0.35 12.17 -13.21
N CYS A 112 -1.50 12.69 -12.80
CA CYS A 112 -2.39 13.46 -13.67
C CYS A 112 -2.47 14.89 -13.17
N SER A 113 -2.57 15.87 -14.09
CA SER A 113 -2.91 17.23 -13.69
C SER A 113 -4.41 17.35 -13.45
N VAL A 114 -4.77 18.31 -12.60
CA VAL A 114 -6.15 18.64 -12.26
C VAL A 114 -6.38 20.10 -12.63
N LEU A 115 -7.40 20.36 -13.44
CA LEU A 115 -7.81 21.71 -13.83
C LEU A 115 -8.92 22.20 -12.93
N ALA A 116 -8.99 23.51 -12.66
CA ALA A 116 -10.14 24.07 -11.97
C ALA A 116 -11.38 23.93 -12.86
N LYS A 117 -12.48 23.36 -12.33
CA LYS A 117 -13.73 23.16 -13.08
C LYS A 117 -14.33 24.47 -13.58
N LYS A 118 -14.09 25.55 -12.84
CA LYS A 118 -14.54 26.90 -13.17
C LYS A 118 -13.55 27.92 -12.66
N ARG A 119 -13.53 29.06 -13.34
CA ARG A 119 -12.84 30.27 -12.89
C ARG A 119 -13.20 30.60 -11.45
N THR A 120 -12.20 30.61 -10.58
CA THR A 120 -12.39 30.81 -9.14
C THR A 120 -11.43 31.87 -8.61
N ILE A 121 -11.97 32.81 -7.85
CA ILE A 121 -11.18 33.82 -7.14
C ILE A 121 -10.95 33.31 -5.71
N ILE A 122 -9.69 33.04 -5.37
CA ILE A 122 -9.26 32.73 -4.01
C ILE A 122 -8.89 34.05 -3.32
N PRO A 123 -9.61 34.44 -2.24
CA PRO A 123 -9.30 35.65 -1.50
C PRO A 123 -7.87 35.67 -0.94
N THR A 124 -7.42 36.84 -0.50
CA THR A 124 -6.11 36.98 0.16
C THR A 124 -6.10 36.24 1.48
N ARG A 125 -4.98 35.60 1.84
CA ARG A 125 -4.79 34.97 3.16
C ARG A 125 -5.92 34.02 3.56
N SER A 126 -6.51 33.34 2.59
CA SER A 126 -7.67 32.48 2.81
C SER A 126 -7.45 31.08 2.28
N GLU A 127 -8.13 30.14 2.90
CA GLU A 127 -8.28 28.78 2.43
C GLU A 127 -9.68 28.59 1.85
N CYS A 128 -9.79 27.86 0.74
CA CYS A 128 -11.08 27.50 0.16
C CYS A 128 -11.04 26.12 -0.49
N LEU A 129 -12.21 25.50 -0.64
CA LEU A 129 -12.39 24.29 -1.42
C LEU A 129 -12.89 24.66 -2.83
N ILE A 130 -12.22 24.16 -3.85
CA ILE A 130 -12.61 24.31 -5.25
C ILE A 130 -12.93 22.95 -5.85
N GLN A 131 -13.60 22.95 -7.00
CA GLN A 131 -13.82 21.75 -7.80
C GLN A 131 -12.74 21.64 -8.86
N GLY A 132 -12.08 20.48 -8.93
CA GLY A 132 -11.11 20.13 -9.94
C GLY A 132 -11.61 19.04 -10.88
N ILE A 133 -11.12 19.01 -12.12
CA ILE A 133 -11.37 17.95 -13.10
C ILE A 133 -10.02 17.32 -13.49
N PRO A 134 -9.83 16.00 -13.36
CA PRO A 134 -8.63 15.34 -13.84
C PRO A 134 -8.54 15.40 -15.37
N GLU A 135 -7.37 15.71 -15.92
CA GLU A 135 -7.17 15.79 -17.39
C GLU A 135 -7.29 14.43 -18.09
N VAL A 136 -6.98 13.34 -17.38
CA VAL A 136 -7.04 11.96 -17.87
C VAL A 136 -7.95 11.13 -16.94
N PRO A 137 -9.28 11.33 -16.99
CA PRO A 137 -10.21 10.56 -16.18
C PRO A 137 -10.14 9.07 -16.54
N GLY A 138 -10.31 8.20 -15.54
CA GLY A 138 -10.32 6.74 -15.72
C GLY A 138 -8.94 6.07 -15.76
N GLN A 139 -7.83 6.81 -15.67
CA GLN A 139 -6.49 6.22 -15.58
C GLN A 139 -6.20 5.68 -14.18
N PHE A 140 -6.76 6.31 -13.15
CA PHE A 140 -6.63 5.92 -11.75
C PHE A 140 -7.98 6.05 -11.07
N ARG A 141 -8.22 5.21 -10.07
CA ARG A 141 -9.40 5.33 -9.20
C ARG A 141 -9.17 6.30 -8.07
N TYR A 142 -8.05 6.18 -7.37
CA TYR A 142 -7.69 7.04 -6.25
C TYR A 142 -6.34 7.72 -6.50
N ALA A 143 -6.23 8.97 -6.08
CA ALA A 143 -4.99 9.72 -6.09
C ALA A 143 -4.86 10.57 -4.83
N VAL A 144 -3.64 10.95 -4.50
CA VAL A 144 -3.38 11.99 -3.50
C VAL A 144 -3.09 13.26 -4.26
N THR A 145 -3.85 14.32 -4.00
CA THR A 145 -3.49 15.64 -4.50
C THR A 145 -2.13 16.00 -3.96
N ASP A 146 -1.20 16.37 -4.83
CA ASP A 146 0.14 16.76 -4.41
C ASP A 146 0.45 18.15 -4.97
N PHE A 147 1.27 18.88 -4.23
CA PHE A 147 1.80 20.16 -4.67
C PHE A 147 3.25 19.95 -5.09
N PRO A 148 3.55 19.81 -6.40
CA PRO A 148 4.92 19.67 -6.84
C PRO A 148 5.70 20.92 -6.45
N SER A 149 6.73 20.74 -5.62
CA SER A 149 7.58 21.80 -5.06
C SER A 149 8.18 22.75 -6.10
N TYR A 150 8.29 22.31 -7.36
CA TYR A 150 8.79 23.08 -8.50
C TYR A 150 7.76 24.02 -9.14
N VAL A 151 6.47 23.86 -8.85
CA VAL A 151 5.37 24.66 -9.42
C VAL A 151 4.80 25.61 -8.37
N SER A 152 5.64 26.11 -7.46
CA SER A 152 5.28 27.19 -6.53
C SER A 152 4.96 28.46 -7.30
N GLN A 153 3.76 28.51 -7.88
CA GLN A 153 3.21 29.68 -8.48
C GLN A 153 2.81 30.61 -7.33
N LYS A 154 3.75 31.46 -6.94
CA LYS A 154 3.43 32.77 -6.37
C LYS A 154 2.46 32.66 -5.18
N GLY A 155 2.76 31.85 -4.17
CA GLY A 155 2.07 31.88 -2.87
C GLY A 155 0.68 31.23 -2.79
N VAL A 156 0.35 30.27 -3.67
CA VAL A 156 -0.85 29.43 -3.54
C VAL A 156 -0.42 27.98 -3.30
N LEU A 157 -0.99 27.33 -2.28
CA LEU A 157 -0.69 25.95 -1.89
C LEU A 157 -1.92 25.05 -2.10
N VAL A 158 -1.70 23.79 -2.41
CA VAL A 158 -2.75 22.75 -2.46
C VAL A 158 -2.51 21.79 -1.31
N ALA A 159 -3.56 21.48 -0.54
CA ALA A 159 -3.45 20.49 0.53
C ALA A 159 -3.38 19.08 -0.05
N ALA A 160 -2.59 18.22 0.58
CA ALA A 160 -2.58 16.81 0.24
C ALA A 160 -3.85 16.13 0.76
N THR A 161 -4.64 15.56 -0.15
CA THR A 161 -5.92 14.92 0.15
C THR A 161 -6.14 13.74 -0.78
N LEU A 162 -6.63 12.63 -0.22
CA LEU A 162 -7.05 11.47 -1.01
C LEU A 162 -8.34 11.81 -1.75
N VAL A 163 -8.35 11.64 -3.07
CA VAL A 163 -9.48 11.93 -3.95
C VAL A 163 -9.82 10.73 -4.81
N ASP A 164 -11.11 10.59 -5.10
CA ASP A 164 -11.65 9.60 -6.05
C ASP A 164 -11.76 10.26 -7.44
N LEU A 165 -10.93 9.82 -8.37
CA LEU A 165 -10.85 10.38 -9.73
C LEU A 165 -11.92 9.83 -10.68
N GLU A 166 -12.76 8.87 -10.24
CA GLU A 166 -13.96 8.46 -10.99
C GLU A 166 -15.11 9.46 -10.84
N MET A 167 -15.03 10.37 -9.86
CA MET A 167 -16.00 11.44 -9.69
C MET A 167 -15.89 12.49 -10.80
N GLU A 168 -17.02 13.04 -11.24
CA GLU A 168 -17.09 14.09 -12.27
C GLU A 168 -16.28 15.35 -11.90
N ALA A 169 -16.19 15.64 -10.59
CA ALA A 169 -15.36 16.70 -10.06
C ALA A 169 -14.84 16.32 -8.68
N ILE A 170 -13.56 16.59 -8.44
CA ILE A 170 -12.91 16.31 -7.17
C ILE A 170 -12.78 17.57 -6.31
N PRO A 171 -12.87 17.45 -4.98
CA PRO A 171 -12.59 18.57 -4.08
C PRO A 171 -11.08 18.82 -4.01
N VAL A 172 -10.65 20.04 -4.33
CA VAL A 172 -9.25 20.47 -4.17
C VAL A 172 -9.21 21.59 -3.15
N ARG A 173 -8.46 21.38 -2.06
CA ARG A 173 -8.33 22.36 -0.99
C ARG A 173 -7.10 23.25 -1.26
N VAL A 174 -7.33 24.55 -1.34
CA VAL A 174 -6.33 25.52 -1.79
C VAL A 174 -6.18 26.64 -0.76
N LEU A 175 -4.94 27.02 -0.46
CA LEU A 175 -4.58 28.08 0.47
C LEU A 175 -3.82 29.18 -0.28
N ASN A 176 -4.37 30.40 -0.28
CA ASN A 176 -3.69 31.58 -0.83
C ASN A 176 -2.95 32.33 0.29
N LEU A 177 -1.62 32.27 0.26
CA LEU A 177 -0.72 32.99 1.17
C LEU A 177 -0.45 34.44 0.73
N ASN A 178 -0.94 34.87 -0.43
CA ASN A 178 -0.68 36.22 -0.93
C ASN A 178 -1.54 37.27 -0.24
N ASN A 179 -1.04 38.51 -0.27
CA ASN A 179 -1.78 39.72 0.06
C ASN A 179 -2.64 40.23 -1.12
N LYS A 180 -2.74 39.47 -2.21
CA LYS A 180 -3.62 39.75 -3.37
C LYS A 180 -4.46 38.51 -3.71
N PRO A 181 -5.73 38.70 -4.13
CA PRO A 181 -6.55 37.58 -4.55
C PRO A 181 -5.90 36.86 -5.74
N LYS A 182 -6.15 35.56 -5.85
CA LYS A 182 -5.62 34.73 -6.94
C LYS A 182 -6.76 34.15 -7.74
N ILE A 183 -6.59 34.22 -9.06
CA ILE A 183 -7.57 33.70 -10.01
C ILE A 183 -7.00 32.38 -10.51
N LEU A 184 -7.76 31.31 -10.33
CA LEU A 184 -7.53 30.03 -10.98
C LEU A 184 -8.50 29.94 -12.16
N ASP A 185 -7.94 29.75 -13.35
CA ASP A 185 -8.66 29.65 -14.63
C ASP A 185 -8.49 28.24 -15.20
#